data_AF-T1CB96-F1
#
_entry.id   AF-T1CB96-F1
#
_cell.length_a   1.000
_cell.length_b   1.000
_cell.length_c   1.000
_cell.angle_alpha   90.00
_cell.angle_beta   90.00
_cell.angle_gamma   90.00
#
_symmetry.space_group_name_H-M   'P 1'
#
loop_
_entity.id
_entity.type
_entity.pdbx_description
1 polymer ?
#
loop_
_entity_poly.entity_id
_entity_poly.type
_entity_poly.pdbx_seq_one_letter_code
_entity_poly.pdbx_strand_id
1 'polypeptide(L)'
;ATPPARVAFTVEAALAAVEELGYPCVVKPTVGSWGRLVARLNDRDAAEAVLEHKMELGGMPHRVAYLQAHVDKPGRDLRAFVRGRAHRGGDRAPVRALD
;
A
#
# COMPACT_ATOMS: atom_id res chain seq x y z
N ALA A 1 13.58 6.50 3.52
CA ALA A 1 12.55 7.06 2.62
C ALA A 1 11.42 6.05 2.47
N THR A 2 10.19 6.48 2.22
CA THR A 2 9.04 5.59 1.92
C THR A 2 8.90 5.40 0.41
N PRO A 3 8.35 4.27 -0.08
CA PRO A 3 8.12 4.09 -1.52
C PRO A 3 7.15 5.13 -2.07
N PRO A 4 7.36 5.66 -3.30
CA PRO A 4 6.45 6.60 -3.94
C PRO A 4 5.01 6.07 -3.97
N ALA A 5 4.06 6.96 -3.71
CA ALA A 5 2.64 6.62 -3.68
C ALA A 5 1.79 7.72 -4.34
N ARG A 6 0.59 7.34 -4.77
CA ARG A 6 -0.47 8.19 -5.32
C ARG A 6 -1.81 7.79 -4.74
N VAL A 7 -2.74 8.73 -4.71
CA VAL A 7 -4.12 8.49 -4.31
C VAL A 7 -5.04 8.98 -5.42
N ALA A 8 -6.02 8.15 -5.77
CA ALA A 8 -7.01 8.48 -6.78
C ALA A 8 -8.41 8.05 -6.32
N PHE A 9 -9.43 8.73 -6.87
CA PHE A 9 -10.83 8.58 -6.48
C PHE A 9 -11.75 8.12 -7.62
N THR A 10 -11.20 7.97 -8.82
CA THR A 10 -11.88 7.45 -10.02
C THR A 10 -10.98 6.45 -10.73
N VAL A 11 -11.55 5.60 -11.60
CA VAL A 11 -10.78 4.65 -12.40
C VAL A 11 -9.81 5.39 -13.32
N GLU A 12 -10.26 6.39 -14.09
CA GLU A 12 -9.37 7.24 -14.92
C GLU A 12 -8.18 7.81 -14.15
N ALA A 13 -8.43 8.45 -13.00
CA ALA A 13 -7.37 9.07 -12.23
C ALA A 13 -6.41 8.02 -11.64
N ALA A 14 -6.94 6.84 -11.28
CA ALA A 14 -6.12 5.75 -10.79
C ALA A 14 -5.24 5.18 -11.91
N LEU A 15 -5.76 5.01 -13.12
CA LEU A 15 -4.98 4.58 -14.28
C LEU A 15 -3.89 5.59 -14.62
N ALA A 16 -4.20 6.89 -14.65
CA ALA A 16 -3.18 7.93 -14.85
C ALA A 16 -2.08 7.88 -13.79
N ALA A 17 -2.45 7.70 -12.52
CA ALA A 17 -1.50 7.56 -11.42
C ALA A 17 -0.65 6.27 -11.52
N VAL A 18 -1.19 5.19 -12.07
CA VAL A 18 -0.43 3.97 -12.37
C VAL A 18 0.61 4.25 -13.46
N GLU A 19 0.24 4.94 -14.54
CA GLU A 19 1.19 5.31 -15.61
C GLU A 19 2.31 6.24 -15.08
N GLU A 20 1.99 7.17 -14.17
CA GLU A 20 2.98 8.01 -13.52
C GLU A 20 3.94 7.22 -12.61
N LEU A 21 3.44 6.21 -11.89
CA LEU A 21 4.25 5.38 -11.00
C LEU A 21 5.09 4.35 -11.77
N GLY A 22 4.62 3.94 -12.95
CA GLY A 22 5.17 2.85 -13.73
C GLY A 22 4.78 1.47 -13.20
N TYR A 23 5.01 0.46 -14.03
CA TYR A 23 4.77 -0.94 -13.69
C TYR A 23 6.07 -1.65 -13.26
N PRO A 24 6.02 -2.60 -12.32
CA PRO A 24 4.85 -2.95 -11.52
C PRO A 24 4.58 -1.94 -10.41
N CYS A 25 3.31 -1.76 -10.06
CA CYS A 25 2.90 -1.05 -8.85
C CYS A 25 1.93 -1.90 -8.02
N VAL A 26 1.50 -1.40 -6.87
CA VAL A 26 0.62 -2.10 -5.93
C VAL A 26 -0.54 -1.21 -5.54
N VAL A 27 -1.76 -1.69 -5.73
CA VAL A 27 -2.96 -1.07 -5.15
C VAL A 27 -3.25 -1.66 -3.77
N LYS A 28 -3.62 -0.81 -2.83
CA LYS A 28 -3.95 -1.16 -1.45
C LYS A 28 -5.26 -0.47 -1.03
N PRO A 29 -6.06 -1.09 -0.15
CA PRO A 29 -7.13 -0.36 0.51
C PRO A 29 -6.55 0.62 1.53
N THR A 30 -7.24 1.72 1.79
CA THR A 30 -6.86 2.67 2.85
C THR A 30 -7.02 2.08 4.25
N VAL A 31 -7.94 1.12 4.40
CA VAL A 31 -8.15 0.35 5.61
C VAL A 31 -8.06 -1.12 5.25
N GLY A 32 -7.08 -1.82 5.81
CA GLY A 32 -6.82 -3.22 5.51
C GLY A 32 -6.02 -3.91 6.60
N SER A 33 -6.03 -5.23 6.56
CA SER A 33 -5.24 -6.10 7.41
C SER A 33 -4.92 -7.39 6.65
N TRP A 34 -3.91 -8.13 7.12
CA TRP A 34 -3.54 -9.47 6.61
C TRP A 34 -3.31 -9.54 5.08
N GLY A 35 -2.93 -8.42 4.45
CA GLY A 35 -2.71 -8.36 3.00
C GLY A 35 -3.99 -8.44 2.14
N ARG A 36 -5.18 -8.38 2.75
CA ARG A 36 -6.44 -8.45 2.01
C ARG A 36 -6.61 -7.24 1.08
N LEU A 37 -7.07 -7.50 -0.15
CA LEU A 37 -7.26 -6.51 -1.23
C LEU A 37 -5.99 -5.77 -1.65
N VAL A 38 -4.82 -6.35 -1.36
CA VAL A 38 -3.55 -5.88 -1.93
C VAL A 38 -3.32 -6.62 -3.24
N ALA A 39 -3.15 -5.89 -4.34
CA ALA A 39 -2.89 -6.46 -5.66
C ALA A 39 -1.69 -5.80 -6.33
N ARG A 40 -0.82 -6.61 -6.94
CA ARG A 40 0.28 -6.15 -7.80
C ARG A 40 -0.27 -5.96 -9.21
N LEU A 41 -0.09 -4.78 -9.75
CA LEU A 41 -0.49 -4.40 -11.11
C LEU A 41 0.77 -4.48 -11.98
N ASN A 42 0.81 -5.45 -12.90
CA ASN A 42 2.00 -5.74 -13.71
C ASN A 42 1.98 -5.03 -15.07
N ASP A 43 0.79 -4.69 -15.54
CA ASP A 43 0.53 -4.13 -16.85
C ASP A 43 -0.81 -3.39 -16.82
N ARG A 44 -1.13 -2.73 -17.95
CA ARG A 44 -2.32 -1.92 -18.12
C ARG A 44 -3.61 -2.73 -17.94
N ASP A 45 -3.68 -3.90 -18.54
CA ASP A 45 -4.87 -4.75 -18.51
C ASP A 45 -5.18 -5.20 -17.07
N ALA A 46 -4.15 -5.62 -16.31
CA ALA A 46 -4.30 -5.95 -14.90
C ALA A 46 -4.71 -4.73 -14.06
N ALA A 47 -4.15 -3.56 -14.34
CA ALA A 47 -4.51 -2.34 -13.62
C ALA A 47 -5.98 -1.96 -13.84
N GLU A 48 -6.44 -1.98 -15.08
CA GLU A 48 -7.82 -1.67 -15.45
C GLU A 48 -8.79 -2.64 -14.76
N ALA A 49 -8.59 -3.95 -14.96
CA ALA A 49 -9.47 -4.96 -14.39
C ALA A 49 -9.57 -4.87 -12.85
N VAL A 50 -8.45 -4.67 -12.15
CA VAL A 50 -8.45 -4.57 -10.68
C VAL A 50 -9.08 -3.26 -10.21
N LEU A 51 -8.80 -2.14 -10.87
CA LEU A 51 -9.32 -0.83 -10.47
C LEU A 51 -10.82 -0.73 -10.72
N GLU A 52 -11.32 -1.22 -11.84
CA GLU A 52 -12.75 -1.30 -12.13
C GLU A 52 -13.47 -2.19 -11.12
N HIS A 53 -12.98 -3.41 -10.91
CA HIS A 53 -13.57 -4.33 -9.94
C HIS A 53 -13.61 -3.71 -8.54
N LYS A 54 -12.52 -3.07 -8.12
CA LYS A 54 -12.43 -2.39 -6.83
C LYS A 54 -13.48 -1.28 -6.69
N MET A 55 -13.74 -0.51 -7.73
CA MET A 55 -14.75 0.57 -7.69
C MET A 55 -16.18 0.01 -7.66
N GLU A 56 -16.41 -1.13 -8.31
CA GLU A 56 -17.71 -1.80 -8.36
C GLU A 56 -18.10 -2.50 -7.04
N LEU A 57 -17.13 -2.90 -6.21
CA LEU A 57 -17.37 -3.48 -4.87
C LEU A 57 -18.26 -2.59 -3.96
N GLY A 58 -18.40 -1.31 -4.29
CA GLY A 58 -19.32 -0.40 -3.63
C GLY A 58 -18.85 0.05 -2.24
N GLY A 59 -19.52 1.05 -1.68
CA GLY A 59 -19.15 1.65 -0.39
C GLY A 59 -17.94 2.60 -0.45
N MET A 60 -17.93 3.59 0.44
CA MET A 60 -16.91 4.65 0.46
C MET A 60 -15.46 4.14 0.59
N PRO A 61 -15.14 3.11 1.39
CA PRO A 61 -13.76 2.61 1.52
C PRO A 61 -13.19 2.06 0.21
N HIS A 62 -14.04 1.57 -0.69
CA HIS A 62 -13.62 0.98 -1.95
C HIS A 62 -13.47 2.01 -3.07
N ARG A 63 -13.91 3.27 -2.87
CA ARG A 63 -13.76 4.36 -3.85
C ARG A 63 -12.40 5.08 -3.82
N VAL A 64 -11.52 4.73 -2.87
CA VAL A 64 -10.18 5.33 -2.76
C VAL A 64 -9.12 4.32 -3.19
N ALA A 65 -8.41 4.58 -4.27
CA ALA A 65 -7.26 3.79 -4.71
C ALA A 65 -5.97 4.36 -4.11
N TYR A 66 -5.34 3.64 -3.19
CA TYR A 66 -3.98 3.94 -2.73
C TYR A 66 -3.00 3.12 -3.56
N LEU A 67 -2.21 3.79 -4.40
CA LEU A 67 -1.27 3.18 -5.33
C LEU A 67 0.14 3.43 -4.82
N GLN A 68 1.01 2.41 -4.89
CA GLN A 68 2.38 2.50 -4.43
C GLN A 68 3.32 1.81 -5.43
N ALA A 69 4.47 2.40 -5.72
CA ALA A 69 5.52 1.76 -6.50
C ALA A 69 5.90 0.40 -5.88
N HIS A 70 6.06 -0.63 -6.70
CA HIS A 70 6.48 -1.93 -6.20
C HIS A 70 7.91 -1.85 -5.65
N VAL A 71 8.13 -2.50 -4.52
CA VAL A 71 9.46 -2.69 -3.94
C VAL A 71 9.86 -4.13 -4.16
N ASP A 72 10.94 -4.33 -4.90
CA ASP A 72 11.58 -5.64 -5.02
C ASP A 72 12.27 -5.98 -3.70
N LYS A 73 11.82 -7.07 -3.07
CA LYS A 73 12.20 -7.46 -1.71
C LYS A 73 12.95 -8.79 -1.77
N PRO A 74 13.88 -9.07 -0.84
CA PRO A 74 14.62 -10.33 -0.78
C PRO A 74 13.77 -11.48 -0.18
N GLY A 75 12.51 -11.60 -0.59
CA GLY A 75 11.59 -12.64 -0.12
C GLY A 75 11.03 -12.45 1.30
N ARG A 76 11.27 -11.30 1.96
CA ARG A 76 10.76 -10.99 3.31
C ARG A 76 10.36 -9.52 3.48
N ASP A 77 9.59 -9.23 4.52
CA ASP A 77 9.31 -7.89 5.05
C ASP A 77 9.71 -7.85 6.53
N LEU A 78 9.99 -6.66 7.08
CA LEU A 78 10.38 -6.50 8.48
C LEU A 78 9.19 -6.02 9.31
N ARG A 79 8.89 -6.75 10.39
CA ARG A 79 7.90 -6.31 11.39
C ARG A 79 8.60 -5.90 12.68
N ALA A 80 8.41 -4.64 13.07
CA ALA A 80 8.94 -4.10 14.31
C ALA A 80 7.81 -3.64 15.24
N PHE A 81 8.00 -3.81 16.54
CA PHE A 81 7.08 -3.33 17.58
C PHE A 81 7.77 -2.25 18.41
N VAL A 82 7.02 -1.20 18.77
CA VAL A 82 7.47 -0.12 19.64
C VAL A 82 6.53 -0.05 20.84
N ARG A 83 7.07 -0.17 22.05
CA ARG A 83 6.33 -0.05 23.31
C ARG A 83 6.68 1.28 23.99
N GLY A 84 5.83 2.29 23.80
CA GLY A 84 6.00 3.61 24.39
C GLY A 84 7.26 4.34 23.90
N ARG A 85 7.38 5.62 24.27
CA ARG A 85 8.64 6.37 24.15
C ARG A 85 9.13 6.69 25.54
N ALA A 86 10.43 6.55 25.80
CA ALA A 86 11.05 7.05 27.01
C ALA A 86 10.84 8.58 27.08
N HIS A 87 9.99 9.05 27.99
CA HIS A 87 9.98 10.45 28.40
C HIS A 87 11.10 10.65 29.41
N ARG A 88 11.84 11.77 29.31
CA ARG A 88 13.16 12.01 29.93
C ARG A 88 13.29 11.40 31.33
N GLY A 89 14.10 10.34 31.47
CA GLY A 89 14.49 9.77 32.76
C GLY A 89 14.64 8.24 32.82
N GLY A 90 14.13 7.46 31.87
CA GLY A 90 14.17 5.99 31.95
C GLY A 90 14.43 5.31 30.60
N ASP A 91 15.07 4.14 30.65
CA ASP A 91 15.60 3.33 29.56
C ASP A 91 14.89 3.41 28.20
N ARG A 92 15.70 3.45 27.14
CA ARG A 92 15.23 3.31 25.75
C ARG A 92 14.46 2.00 25.62
N ALA A 93 13.17 2.06 25.33
CA ALA A 93 12.40 0.87 24.99
C ALA A 93 13.04 0.21 23.74
N PRO A 94 13.49 -1.06 23.81
CA PRO A 94 14.14 -1.70 22.68
C PRO A 94 13.12 -1.97 21.57
N VAL A 95 13.43 -1.56 20.36
CA VAL A 95 12.73 -2.04 19.16
C VAL A 95 13.20 -3.47 18.92
N ARG A 96 12.29 -4.45 19.05
CA ARG A 96 12.56 -5.83 18.65
C ARG A 96 11.96 -6.06 17.27
N ALA A 97 12.79 -6.46 16.30
CA ALA A 97 12.32 -7.04 15.05
C ALA A 97 11.82 -8.46 15.33
N LEU A 98 10.70 -8.84 14.72
CA LEU A 98 10.32 -10.24 14.59
C LEU A 98 10.75 -10.70 13.20
N ASP A 99 11.45 -11.84 13.15
CA ASP A 99 11.80 -12.53 11.91
C ASP A 99 10.58 -13.22 11.28
#